data_AF-A0A971YPD5-F1
#
_entry.id   AF-A0A971YPD5-F1
#
_cell.length_a   1.000
_cell.length_b   1.000
_cell.length_c   1.000
_cell.angle_alpha   90.00
_cell.angle_beta   90.00
_cell.angle_gamma   90.00
#
_symmetry.space_group_name_H-M   'P 1'
#
loop_
_entity.id
_entity.type
_entity.pdbx_description
1 polymer ?
#
loop_
_entity_poly.entity_id
_entity_poly.type
_entity_poly.pdbx_seq_one_letter_code
_entity_poly.pdbx_strand_id
1 'polypeptide(L)' 'MVILLILLYLAVIAFEVPPLVKQKQTRELFAFTVLMALAIAISLPMALGIQLPNPTDLLVNVLGPLSEAVFGEKPHLW' A
#
# COMPACT_ATOMS: atom_id res chain seq x y z
N MET A 1 7.29 -10.78 14.90
CA MET A 1 7.49 -10.08 13.61
C MET A 1 6.83 -8.70 13.59
N VAL A 2 5.54 -8.56 13.92
CA VAL A 2 4.82 -7.26 13.92
C VAL A 2 5.47 -6.18 14.79
N ILE A 3 5.94 -6.51 16.00
CA ILE A 3 6.62 -5.52 16.88
C ILE A 3 7.87 -4.92 16.21
N LEU A 4 8.68 -5.76 15.55
CA LEU A 4 9.87 -5.31 14.83
C LEU A 4 9.50 -4.41 13.65
N LEU A 5 8.42 -4.72 12.95
CA LEU A 5 7.90 -3.90 11.84
C LEU A 5 7.48 -2.51 12.34
N ILE A 6 6.78 -2.44 13.47
CA ILE A 6 6.40 -1.16 14.09
C ILE A 6 7.62 -0.36 14.52
N LEU A 7 8.59 -1.01 15.18
CA LEU A 7 9.85 -0.36 15.58
C LEU A 7 10.62 0.18 14.39
N LEU A 8 10.65 -0.55 13.26
CA LEU A 8 11.26 -0.10 12.02
C LEU A 8 10.60 1.18 11.52
N TYR A 9 9.26 1.22 11.43
CA TYR A 9 8.56 2.44 10.99
C TYR A 9 8.80 3.62 11.92
N LEU A 10 8.78 3.40 13.23
CA LEU A 10 9.08 4.45 14.22
C LEU A 10 10.51 4.98 14.05
N ALA A 11 11.48 4.10 13.81
CA ALA A 11 12.87 4.52 13.55
C ALA A 11 12.95 5.38 12.29
N VAL A 12 12.35 4.94 11.18
CA VAL A 12 12.34 5.71 9.92
C VAL A 12 11.69 7.09 10.12
N ILE A 13 10.52 7.14 10.75
CA ILE A 13 9.84 8.41 11.09
C ILE A 13 10.73 9.32 11.95
N ALA A 14 11.40 8.77 12.95
CA ALA A 14 12.29 9.53 13.84
C ALA A 14 13.53 10.08 13.11
N PHE A 15 14.02 9.42 12.07
CA PHE A 15 15.15 9.90 11.28
C PHE A 15 14.73 10.89 10.19
N GLU A 16 13.63 10.64 9.48
CA GLU A 16 13.24 11.43 8.30
C GLU A 16 12.35 12.63 8.61
N VAL A 17 11.45 12.55 9.60
CA VAL A 17 10.52 13.66 9.87
C VAL A 17 11.21 14.91 10.46
N PRO A 18 12.12 14.82 11.45
CA PRO A 18 12.75 16.00 12.01
C PRO A 18 13.50 16.89 11.00
N PRO A 19 14.34 16.37 10.07
CA PRO A 19 15.00 17.20 9.09
C PRO A 19 14.00 17.84 8.11
N LEU A 20 12.96 17.11 7.67
CA LEU A 20 11.92 17.62 6.77
C LEU A 20 11.14 18.79 7.38
N VAL A 21 10.77 18.67 8.67
CA VAL A 21 10.07 19.74 9.40
C VAL A 21 10.99 20.95 9.61
N LYS A 22 12.25 20.72 10.02
CA LYS A 22 13.23 21.81 10.24
C LYS A 22 13.51 22.61 8.97
N GLN A 23 13.57 21.94 7.83
CA GLN A 23 13.81 22.57 6.52
C GLN A 23 12.54 23.13 5.88
N LYS A 24 11.38 23.04 6.56
CA LYS A 24 10.05 23.46 6.06
C LYS A 24 9.68 22.81 4.71
N GLN A 25 10.17 21.60 4.44
CA GLN A 25 9.92 20.88 3.19
C GLN A 25 8.56 20.17 3.26
N THR A 26 7.49 20.96 3.26
CA THR A 26 6.11 20.45 3.46
C THR A 26 5.65 19.54 2.32
N ARG A 27 6.12 19.77 1.09
CA ARG A 27 5.83 18.91 -0.07
C ARG A 27 6.47 17.53 0.07
N GLU A 28 7.72 17.49 0.52
CA GLU A 28 8.45 16.25 0.76
C GLU A 28 7.88 15.51 1.97
N LEU A 29 7.55 16.23 3.04
CA LEU A 29 6.88 15.67 4.21
C LEU A 29 5.54 15.03 3.81
N PHE A 30 4.76 15.70 2.95
CA PHE A 30 3.51 15.14 2.44
C PHE A 30 3.74 13.86 1.63
N ALA A 31 4.70 13.87 0.69
CA ALA A 31 5.03 12.69 -0.09
C ALA A 31 5.49 11.52 0.80
N PHE A 32 6.37 11.79 1.78
CA PHE A 32 6.81 10.82 2.78
C PHE A 32 5.62 10.26 3.57
N THR A 33 4.74 11.12 4.08
CA THR A 33 3.57 10.68 4.87
C THR A 33 2.64 9.80 4.04
N VAL A 34 2.36 10.16 2.78
CA VAL A 34 1.51 9.34 1.90
C VAL A 34 2.14 7.97 1.65
N LEU A 35 3.42 7.93 1.28
CA LEU A 35 4.13 6.67 1.04
C LEU A 35 4.23 5.81 2.29
N MET A 36 4.50 6.42 3.45
CA MET A 36 4.56 5.75 4.74
C MET A 36 3.20 5.15 5.13
N ALA A 37 2.13 5.93 4.96
CA ALA A 37 0.77 5.47 5.23
C ALA A 37 0.41 4.27 4.34
N LEU A 38 0.75 4.30 3.05
CA LEU A 38 0.54 3.18 2.13
C LEU A 38 1.34 1.94 2.56
N ALA A 39 2.61 2.11 2.90
CA ALA A 39 3.45 1.01 3.36
C ALA A 39 2.85 0.33 4.59
N ILE A 40 2.43 1.12 5.59
CA ILE A 40 1.80 0.63 6.82
C ILE A 40 0.45 -0.04 6.52
N ALA A 41 -0.39 0.58 5.68
CA ALA A 41 -1.73 0.08 5.34
C ALA A 41 -1.69 -1.28 4.62
N ILE A 42 -0.61 -1.59 3.90
CA ILE A 42 -0.43 -2.89 3.25
C ILE A 42 0.28 -3.87 4.19
N SER A 43 1.38 -3.46 4.82
CA SER A 43 2.25 -4.39 5.54
C SER A 43 1.69 -4.83 6.90
N LEU A 44 1.00 -3.94 7.64
CA LEU A 44 0.46 -4.29 8.96
C LEU A 44 -0.65 -5.33 8.87
N PRO A 45 -1.70 -5.15 8.03
CA PRO A 45 -2.73 -6.17 7.89
C PRO A 45 -2.14 -7.51 7.47
N MET A 46 -1.22 -7.50 6.51
CA MET A 46 -0.55 -8.71 6.04
C MET A 46 0.25 -9.39 7.17
N ALA A 47 0.98 -8.63 7.99
CA ALA A 47 1.73 -9.16 9.12
C ALA A 47 0.83 -9.65 10.28
N LEU A 48 -0.40 -9.16 10.36
CA LEU A 48 -1.44 -9.62 11.29
C LEU A 48 -2.23 -10.83 10.75
N GLY A 49 -1.92 -11.30 9.54
CA GLY A 49 -2.63 -12.42 8.90
C GLY A 49 -3.99 -12.04 8.32
N ILE A 50 -4.28 -10.73 8.19
CA ILE A 50 -5.46 -10.26 7.48
C ILE A 50 -5.23 -10.53 5.99
N GLN A 51 -6.12 -11.32 5.40
CA GLN A 51 -6.10 -11.57 3.95
C GLN A 51 -6.49 -10.30 3.23
N LEU A 52 -5.52 -9.66 2.60
CA LEU A 52 -5.77 -8.57 1.67
C LEU A 52 -6.35 -9.17 0.38
N PRO A 53 -7.42 -8.57 -0.18
CA PRO A 53 -7.92 -8.99 -1.48
C PRO A 53 -6.78 -8.94 -2.49
N ASN A 54 -6.63 -10.00 -3.27
CA ASN A 54 -5.59 -10.08 -4.28
C ASN A 54 -5.80 -8.93 -5.28
N PRO A 55 -4.76 -8.12 -5.59
CA PRO A 55 -4.88 -7.07 -6.60
C PRO A 55 -5.43 -7.58 -7.93
N THR A 56 -5.13 -8.83 -8.29
CA THR A 56 -5.63 -9.45 -9.51
C THR A 56 -7.14 -9.71 -9.47
N ASP A 57 -7.70 -10.01 -8.30
CA ASP A 57 -9.15 -10.19 -8.14
C ASP A 57 -9.88 -8.86 -8.31
N LEU A 58 -9.28 -7.77 -7.79
CA LEU A 58 -9.80 -6.42 -8.00
C LEU A 58 -9.77 -6.05 -9.50
N LEU A 59 -8.68 -6.38 -10.20
CA LEU A 59 -8.57 -6.15 -11.64
C LEU A 59 -9.63 -6.92 -12.42
N VAL A 60 -9.89 -8.19 -12.07
CA VAL A 60 -10.95 -8.99 -12.71
C VAL A 60 -12.32 -8.39 -12.45
N ASN A 61 -12.61 -7.90 -11.24
CA ASN A 61 -13.91 -7.28 -10.97
C ASN A 61 -14.14 -6.00 -11.79
N VAL A 62 -13.08 -5.21 -12.02
CA VAL A 62 -13.18 -3.94 -12.76
C VAL A 62 -13.14 -4.16 -14.28
N LEU A 63 -12.27 -5.05 -14.76
CA LEU A 63 -12.02 -5.27 -16.19
C LEU A 63 -12.79 -6.47 -16.76
N GLY A 64 -13.33 -7.35 -15.92
CA GLY A 64 -14.12 -8.52 -16.30
C GLY A 64 -15.24 -8.19 -17.30
N PRO A 65 -16.08 -7.16 -17.03
CA PRO A 65 -17.13 -6.75 -17.97
C PRO A 65 -16.60 -6.32 -19.34
N LEU A 66 -15.42 -5.68 -19.39
CA LEU A 66 -14.79 -5.28 -20.64
C LEU A 66 -14.24 -6.48 -21.41
N SER A 67 -13.60 -7.43 -20.73
CA SER A 67 -13.12 -8.66 -21.37
C SER A 67 -14.26 -9.53 -21.88
N GLU A 68 -15.39 -9.63 -21.18
CA GLU A 68 -16.57 -10.34 -21.65
C GLU A 68 -17.15 -9.68 -22.91
N ALA A 69 -17.19 -8.35 -22.96
CA ALA A 69 -17.70 -7.61 -24.11
C ALA A 69 -16.79 -7.73 -25.37
N VAL A 70 -15.48 -7.83 -25.18
CA VAL A 70 -14.49 -7.86 -26.28
C VAL A 70 -14.18 -9.29 -26.73
N PHE A 71 -13.98 -10.21 -25.78
CA PHE A 71 -13.51 -11.58 -26.03
C PHE A 71 -14.61 -12.63 -25.88
N GLY A 72 -15.79 -12.27 -25.34
CA GLY A 72 -16.89 -13.21 -25.13
C GLY A 72 -16.69 -14.19 -23.98
N GLU A 73 -15.58 -14.09 -23.25
CA GLU A 73 -15.25 -14.95 -22.12
C GLU A 73 -14.86 -14.13 -20.88
N LYS A 74 -15.28 -14.64 -19.71
CA LYS A 74 -14.81 -14.12 -18.42
C LYS A 74 -13.33 -14.46 -18.26
N PRO A 75 -12.48 -13.51 -17.85
CA PRO A 75 -11.06 -13.78 -17.63
C PRO A 75 -10.94 -14.77 -16.47
N HIS A 76 -10.66 -16.03 -16.80
CA HIS A 76 -10.42 -17.09 -15.85
C HIS A 76 -8.97 -16.98 -15.36
N LEU A 77 -8.80 -16.42 -14.17
CA LEU A 77 -7.53 -16.53 -13.47
C LEU A 77 -7.53 -17.87 -12.74
N TRP A 78 -6.83 -18.83 -13.36
CA TRP A 78 -6.41 -20.17 -12.87
C TRP A 78 -7.48 -21.19 -12.42
#